data_AF-A0A4Y9ERM1-F1
#
_entry.id   AF-A0A4Y9ERM1-F1
#
_cell.length_a   1.000
_cell.length_b   1.000
_cell.length_c   1.000
_cell.angle_alpha   90.00
_cell.angle_beta   90.00
_cell.angle_gamma   90.00
#
_symmetry.space_group_name_H-M   'P 1'
#
loop_
_entity.id
_entity.type
_entity.pdbx_description
1 polymer ?
#
loop_
_entity_poly.entity_id
_entity_poly.type
_entity_poly.pdbx_seq_one_letter_code
_entity_poly.pdbx_strand_id
1 'polypeptide(L)' 'MIIDKGNWVFIEQENAIFRGPSRSFPHEVWSVKQQKWFPYHFDEPFKPIEWGNIVSETEAGLYMAPD' A
#
# COMPACT_ATOMS: atom_id res chain seq x y z
N MET A 1 -6.47 -9.76 -19.01
CA MET A 1 -7.41 -8.63 -18.92
C MET A 1 -7.66 -8.38 -17.45
N ILE A 2 -7.15 -7.26 -16.92
CA ILE A 2 -7.48 -6.77 -15.58
C ILE A 2 -8.08 -5.40 -15.83
N ILE A 3 -9.33 -5.21 -15.38
CA ILE A 3 -10.09 -4.00 -15.62
C ILE A 3 -9.50 -2.92 -14.73
N ASP A 4 -8.78 -1.98 -15.35
CA ASP A 4 -8.33 -0.72 -14.78
C ASP A 4 -9.56 0.08 -14.34
N LYS A 5 -9.95 -0.10 -13.07
CA LYS A 5 -10.74 0.88 -12.34
C LYS A 5 -9.79 1.71 -11.49
N GLY A 6 -8.95 2.51 -12.16
CA GLY A 6 -8.00 3.42 -11.54
C GLY A 6 -6.95 2.69 -10.70
N ASN A 7 -5.86 2.24 -11.34
CA ASN A 7 -4.76 1.43 -10.80
C ASN A 7 -4.31 1.74 -9.36
N TRP A 8 -5.06 1.23 -8.39
CA TRP A 8 -4.56 1.09 -7.03
C TRP A 8 -3.65 -0.13 -7.01
N VAL A 9 -2.42 0.08 -6.55
CA VAL A 9 -1.43 -0.94 -6.32
C VAL A 9 -1.22 -1.13 -4.82
N PHE A 10 -0.72 -2.30 -4.45
CA PHE A 10 -0.18 -2.53 -3.12
C PHE A 10 1.30 -2.18 -3.11
N ILE A 11 1.74 -1.53 -2.05
CA ILE A 11 3.12 -1.08 -1.88
C ILE A 11 3.60 -1.62 -0.54
N GLU A 12 4.66 -2.42 -0.56
CA GLU A 12 5.37 -2.85 0.64
C GLU A 12 6.48 -1.84 0.95
N GLN A 13 6.52 -1.39 2.19
CA GLN A 13 7.59 -0.56 2.71
C GLN A 13 7.78 -0.86 4.20
N GLU A 14 8.99 -1.27 4.58
CA GLU A 14 9.39 -1.50 5.98
C GLU A 14 8.43 -2.44 6.75
N ASN A 15 7.94 -3.51 6.11
CA ASN A 15 6.94 -4.46 6.64
C ASN A 15 5.54 -3.86 6.87
N ALA A 16 5.27 -2.66 6.37
CA ALA A 16 3.92 -2.12 6.27
C ALA A 16 3.40 -2.25 4.83
N ILE A 17 2.11 -2.55 4.70
CA ILE A 17 1.45 -2.56 3.39
C ILE A 17 0.60 -1.33 3.24
N PHE A 18 0.83 -0.65 2.14
CA PHE A 18 0.08 0.51 1.71
C PHE A 18 -0.70 0.18 0.45
N ARG A 19 -1.76 0.95 0.19
CA ARG A 19 -2.47 0.90 -1.09
C ARG A 19 -2.77 2.29 -1.61
N GLY A 20 -2.70 2.43 -2.93
CA GLY A 20 -2.95 3.70 -3.62
C GLY A 20 -2.43 3.71 -5.04
N PRO A 21 -2.44 4.86 -5.71
CA PRO A 21 -1.97 5.00 -7.10
C PRO A 21 -0.48 4.64 -7.25
N SER A 22 -0.14 3.90 -8.32
CA SER A 22 1.22 3.38 -8.61
C SER A 22 2.35 4.41 -8.71
N ARG A 23 2.01 5.70 -8.80
CA ARG A 23 2.96 6.80 -8.92
C ARG A 23 2.65 8.01 -8.06
N SER A 24 1.73 7.91 -7.09
CA SER A 24 1.51 8.98 -6.11
C SER A 24 1.63 8.45 -4.68
N PHE A 25 1.35 9.29 -3.69
CA PHE A 25 1.33 8.87 -2.30
C PHE A 25 0.27 7.78 -2.09
N PRO A 26 0.54 6.77 -1.26
CA PRO A 26 -0.51 5.84 -0.86
C PRO A 26 -1.59 6.59 -0.09
N HIS A 27 -2.83 6.10 -0.21
CA HIS A 27 -3.97 6.69 0.49
C HIS A 27 -4.23 5.99 1.82
N GLU A 28 -3.89 4.71 1.90
CA GLU A 28 -4.20 3.89 3.06
C GLU A 28 -3.04 2.95 3.41
N VAL A 29 -2.95 2.62 4.70
CA VAL A 29 -2.02 1.66 5.28
C VAL A 29 -2.79 0.54 6.00
N TRP A 30 -2.32 -0.69 5.88
CA TRP A 30 -2.88 -1.84 6.57
C TRP A 30 -2.40 -1.86 8.02
N SER A 31 -3.33 -1.94 8.97
CA SER A 31 -3.02 -2.21 10.36
C SER A 31 -3.19 -3.70 10.65
N VAL A 32 -2.08 -4.42 10.81
CA VAL A 32 -2.09 -5.85 11.18
C VAL A 32 -2.88 -6.06 12.48
N LYS A 33 -2.65 -5.21 13.49
CA LYS A 33 -3.31 -5.28 14.80
C LYS A 33 -4.85 -5.19 14.73
N GLN A 34 -5.38 -4.37 13.83
CA GLN A 34 -6.82 -4.13 13.71
C GLN A 34 -7.43 -4.82 12.49
N GLN A 35 -6.62 -5.52 11.70
CA GLN A 35 -6.98 -6.18 10.45
C GLN A 35 -7.83 -5.29 9.54
N LYS A 36 -7.42 -4.03 9.38
CA LYS A 36 -8.15 -3.06 8.55
C LYS A 36 -7.24 -2.00 7.95
N TRP A 37 -7.74 -1.40 6.88
CA TRP A 37 -7.13 -0.24 6.22
C TRP A 37 -7.41 1.03 7.01
N PHE A 38 -6.39 1.86 7.14
CA PHE A 38 -6.46 3.19 7.74
C PHE A 38 -6.04 4.25 6.73
N PRO A 39 -6.69 5.41 6.71
CA PRO A 39 -6.19 6.56 5.97
C PRO A 39 -4.74 6.85 6.36
N TYR A 40 -3.91 6.98 5.35
CA TYR A 40 -2.51 7.29 5.50
C TYR A 40 -2.32 8.78 5.22
N HIS A 41 -1.81 9.50 6.21
CA HIS A 41 -1.48 10.91 6.11
C HIS A 41 0.04 11.04 6.07
N PHE A 42 0.54 11.80 5.11
CA PHE A 42 1.95 12.10 5.00
C PHE A 42 2.18 13.55 5.37
N ASP A 43 3.03 13.78 6.38
CA ASP A 43 3.39 15.12 6.82
C ASP A 43 4.55 15.72 6.00
N GLU A 44 5.25 14.91 5.19
CA GLU A 44 6.35 15.38 4.37
C GLU A 44 5.92 15.88 2.98
N PRO A 45 6.42 17.05 2.53
CA PRO A 45 6.02 17.66 1.26
C PRO A 45 6.67 16.99 0.02
N PHE A 46 7.64 16.10 0.21
CA PHE A 46 8.38 15.47 -0.87
C PHE A 46 8.05 13.98 -0.97
N LYS A 47 7.60 13.57 -2.16
CA LYS A 47 7.45 12.16 -2.49
C LYS A 47 8.82 11.60 -2.90
N PRO A 48 9.31 10.52 -2.29
CA PRO A 48 10.38 9.70 -2.85
C PRO A 48 10.06 9.27 -4.29
N ILE A 49 11.08 9.19 -5.16
CA ILE A 49 10.93 8.67 -6.54
C ILE A 49 10.36 7.25 -6.51
N GLU A 50 10.78 6.46 -5.54
CA GLU A 50 10.26 5.13 -5.23
C GLU A 50 9.89 5.09 -3.74
N TRP A 51 8.61 4.82 -3.45
CA TRP A 51 8.09 4.75 -2.08
C TRP A 51 8.43 3.43 -1.38
N GLY A 52 8.37 2.36 -2.17
CA GLY A 52 8.46 0.99 -1.72
C GLY A 52 8.24 0.06 -2.92
N ASN A 53 8.14 -1.23 -2.64
CA ASN A 53 8.02 -2.24 -3.68
C ASN A 53 6.55 -2.41 -4.06
N ILE A 54 6.22 -2.26 -5.35
CA ILE A 54 4.90 -2.63 -5.84
C ILE A 54 4.79 -4.16 -5.79
N VAL A 55 3.85 -4.64 -5.00
CA VAL A 55 3.61 -6.07 -4.81
C VAL A 55 2.24 -6.46 -5.36
N SER A 56 2.09 -7.73 -5.74
CA SER A 56 0.78 -8.27 -6.10
C SER A 56 -0.15 -8.33 -4.89
N GLU A 57 -1.47 -8.43 -5.14
CA GLU A 57 -2.45 -8.62 -4.05
C GLU A 57 -2.16 -9.89 -3.23
N THR A 58 -1.74 -10.97 -3.88
CA THR A 58 -1.37 -12.23 -3.21
C THR A 58 -0.20 -12.02 -2.25
N GLU A 59 0.86 -11.35 -2.70
CA GLU A 59 2.01 -11.03 -1.85
C GLU A 59 1.61 -10.10 -0.71
N ALA A 60 0.84 -9.05 -1.01
CA ALA A 60 0.29 -8.14 0.00
C ALA A 60 -0.51 -8.90 1.07
N GLY A 61 -1.29 -9.90 0.67
CA GLY A 61 -2.04 -10.77 1.58
C GLY A 61 -1.17 -11.56 2.57
N LEU A 62 0.06 -11.93 2.18
CA LEU A 62 1.00 -12.60 3.09
C LEU A 62 1.44 -11.70 4.24
N TYR A 63 1.55 -10.39 4.00
CA TYR A 63 1.88 -9.41 5.05
C TYR A 63 0.65 -8.98 5.86
N MET A 64 -0.56 -9.16 5.34
CA MET A 64 -1.80 -8.83 6.02
C MET A 64 -2.30 -9.92 6.97
N ALA A 65 -1.88 -11.16 6.73
CA ALA A 65 -2.24 -12.29 7.55
C ALA A 65 -1.66 -12.12 8.97
N PRO A 66 -2.45 -12.31 10.04
CA PRO A 66 -1.88 -12.47 11.37
C PRO A 66 -1.11 -13.80 11.42
N ASP A 67 0.13 -13.78 11.94
CA ASP A 67 0.82 -14.99 12.39
C ASP A 67 -0.03 -15.82 13.36
#